data_AF-A0A7X9DXL4-F1
#
_entry.id   AF-A0A7X9DXL4-F1
#
_cell.length_a   1.000
_cell.length_b   1.000
_cell.length_c   1.000
_cell.angle_alpha   90.00
_cell.angle_beta   90.00
_cell.angle_gamma   90.00
#
_symmetry.space_group_name_H-M   'P 1'
#
loop_
_entity.id
_entity.type
_entity.pdbx_description
1 polymer ?
#
loop_
_entity_poly.entity_id
_entity_poly.type
_entity_poly.pdbx_seq_one_letter_code
_entity_poly.pdbx_strand_id
1 'polypeptide(L)'
;MKSSFRKLSMGWAAVFVTAFLLPPLALAQEDEALPPEARAVLEELLQKEREAQERLEQKVRPLREASERELLPARQAAARKLRALQDKLTRAGALDEAVAVREAARRALGILPDPGVLHLSEEDIGKTMIYEVRGSTRGSVWGSEVYTADSHLGTAAVHAGLLMPGQKGLVRVRVLGSQQKFAGSTQHGVTSQPYGPWPVSFVMEPVKVEQ
;
A
#
# COMPACT_ATOMS: atom_id res chain seq x y z
N MET A 1 11.82 -22.95 -53.89
CA MET A 1 12.95 -22.28 -53.20
C MET A 1 12.67 -20.79 -53.28
N LYS A 2 12.49 -20.01 -52.21
CA LYS A 2 13.10 -20.02 -50.88
C LYS A 2 12.05 -19.66 -49.81
N SER A 3 11.96 -20.49 -48.79
CA SER A 3 11.36 -20.16 -47.50
C SER A 3 12.26 -19.13 -46.80
N SER A 4 11.68 -18.01 -46.36
CA SER A 4 12.33 -17.09 -45.42
C SER A 4 11.46 -16.99 -44.18
N PHE A 5 11.85 -17.76 -43.19
CA PHE A 5 11.31 -17.80 -41.83
C PHE A 5 11.44 -16.41 -41.19
N ARG A 6 10.30 -15.73 -40.96
CA ARG A 6 10.24 -14.62 -40.00
C ARG A 6 10.31 -15.22 -38.60
N LYS A 7 11.45 -15.01 -37.93
CA LYS A 7 11.56 -15.19 -36.47
C LYS A 7 10.60 -14.21 -35.81
N LEU A 8 9.44 -14.70 -35.34
CA LEU A 8 8.62 -13.97 -34.38
C LEU A 8 9.34 -14.04 -33.03
N SER A 9 9.76 -12.88 -32.52
CA SER A 9 10.41 -12.79 -31.22
C SER A 9 9.44 -13.19 -30.13
N MET A 10 9.92 -14.01 -29.19
CA MET A 10 9.25 -14.35 -27.94
C MET A 10 8.72 -13.07 -27.29
N GLY A 11 7.39 -12.94 -27.28
CA GLY A 11 6.69 -11.96 -26.46
C GLY A 11 7.05 -12.23 -25.01
N TRP A 12 7.51 -11.18 -24.32
CA TRP A 12 7.69 -11.19 -22.88
C TRP A 12 6.37 -11.60 -22.25
N ALA A 13 6.31 -12.81 -21.70
CA ALA A 13 5.30 -13.13 -20.71
C ALA A 13 5.53 -12.13 -19.58
N ALA A 14 4.55 -11.25 -19.36
CA ALA A 14 4.47 -10.48 -18.13
C ALA A 14 4.47 -11.50 -16.99
N VAL A 15 5.62 -11.67 -16.36
CA VAL A 15 5.73 -12.48 -15.15
C VAL A 15 5.05 -11.66 -14.06
N PHE A 16 3.74 -11.82 -13.96
CA PHE A 16 3.07 -11.61 -12.69
C PHE A 16 3.67 -12.64 -11.75
N VAL A 17 4.59 -12.19 -10.90
CA VAL A 17 4.99 -12.96 -9.73
C VAL A 17 3.78 -12.93 -8.79
N THR A 18 2.78 -13.76 -9.07
CA THR A 18 1.78 -14.16 -8.08
C THR A 18 2.49 -15.13 -7.14
N ALA A 19 3.33 -14.58 -6.27
CA ALA A 19 3.90 -15.34 -5.19
C ALA A 19 2.83 -15.44 -4.10
N PHE A 20 2.01 -16.49 -4.18
CA PHE A 20 1.70 -17.43 -3.08
C PHE A 20 0.63 -18.42 -3.59
N LEU A 21 0.89 -19.72 -3.45
CA LEU A 21 -0.06 -20.80 -3.78
C LEU A 21 -0.92 -21.21 -2.57
N LEU A 22 -0.64 -20.66 -1.39
CA LEU A 22 -1.27 -21.00 -0.12
C LEU A 22 -1.61 -19.71 0.66
N PRO A 23 -2.82 -19.59 1.21
CA PRO A 23 -3.17 -18.47 2.08
C PRO A 23 -2.31 -18.53 3.37
N PRO A 24 -1.89 -17.37 3.90
CA PRO A 24 -1.08 -17.33 5.10
C PRO A 24 -1.86 -17.87 6.31
N LEU A 25 -1.20 -18.65 7.15
CA LEU A 25 -1.86 -19.29 8.27
C LEU A 25 -2.21 -18.26 9.36
N ALA A 26 -3.44 -18.29 9.88
CA ALA A 26 -3.88 -17.47 11.01
C ALA A 26 -4.25 -18.36 12.19
N LEU A 27 -3.81 -18.03 13.41
CA LEU A 27 -4.26 -18.72 14.62
C LEU A 27 -5.65 -18.20 14.99
N ALA A 28 -6.68 -19.05 14.93
CA ALA A 28 -8.04 -18.70 15.28
C ALA A 28 -8.22 -18.61 16.81
N GLN A 29 -9.29 -17.95 17.30
CA GLN A 29 -9.63 -18.00 18.73
C GLN A 29 -9.87 -19.43 19.24
N GLU A 30 -10.25 -20.35 18.36
CA GLU A 30 -10.43 -21.78 18.67
C GLU A 30 -9.09 -22.50 18.95
N ASP A 31 -7.97 -21.91 18.54
CA ASP A 31 -6.62 -22.45 18.77
C ASP A 31 -6.15 -22.27 20.22
N GLU A 32 -6.84 -21.44 21.01
CA GLU A 32 -6.59 -21.29 22.46
C GLU A 32 -7.09 -22.50 23.27
N ALA A 33 -7.81 -23.42 22.65
CA ALA A 33 -8.12 -24.73 23.23
C ALA A 33 -7.08 -25.81 22.88
N LEU A 34 -6.13 -25.53 21.98
CA LEU A 34 -5.12 -26.50 21.57
C LEU A 34 -4.16 -26.83 22.72
N PRO A 35 -3.71 -28.09 22.84
CA PRO A 35 -2.59 -28.46 23.71
C PRO A 35 -1.35 -27.60 23.40
N PRO A 36 -0.50 -27.31 24.41
CA PRO A 36 0.67 -26.45 24.23
C PRO A 36 1.63 -26.98 23.15
N GLU A 37 1.73 -28.30 23.00
CA GLU A 37 2.54 -28.96 21.97
C GLU A 37 2.05 -28.64 20.55
N ALA A 38 0.74 -28.60 20.32
CA ALA A 38 0.16 -28.29 19.01
C ALA A 38 0.35 -26.81 18.65
N ARG A 39 0.25 -25.90 19.64
CA ARG A 39 0.51 -24.47 19.41
C ARG A 39 1.95 -24.21 19.02
N ALA A 40 2.91 -24.87 19.68
CA ALA A 40 4.33 -24.73 19.35
C ALA A 40 4.61 -25.09 17.88
N VAL A 41 3.96 -26.12 17.34
CA VAL A 41 4.09 -26.51 15.93
C VAL A 41 3.56 -25.43 14.99
N LEU A 42 2.40 -24.84 15.30
CA LEU A 42 1.82 -23.77 14.49
C LEU A 42 2.66 -22.49 14.56
N GLU A 43 3.18 -22.15 15.73
CA GLU A 43 4.08 -21.01 15.92
C GLU A 43 5.38 -21.17 15.10
N GLU A 44 5.95 -22.38 15.05
CA GLU A 44 7.11 -22.68 14.21
C GLU A 44 6.80 -22.51 12.71
N LEU A 45 5.64 -22.99 12.24
CA LEU A 45 5.21 -22.81 10.86
C LEU A 45 5.04 -21.34 10.50
N LEU A 46 4.36 -20.57 11.37
CA LEU A 46 4.17 -19.13 11.19
C LEU A 46 5.51 -18.39 11.13
N GLN A 47 6.48 -18.79 11.93
CA GLN A 47 7.82 -18.23 11.89
C GLN A 47 8.49 -18.50 10.54
N LYS A 48 8.40 -19.74 10.03
CA LYS A 48 8.95 -20.09 8.72
C LYS A 48 8.26 -19.35 7.57
N GLU A 49 6.95 -19.14 7.64
CA GLU A 49 6.20 -18.33 6.67
C GLU A 49 6.67 -16.87 6.67
N ARG A 50 6.81 -16.25 7.85
CA ARG A 50 7.34 -14.87 7.99
C ARG A 50 8.74 -14.74 7.37
N GLU A 51 9.65 -15.64 7.71
CA GLU A 51 10.99 -15.62 7.13
C GLU A 51 10.98 -15.81 5.62
N ALA A 52 10.08 -16.64 5.09
CA ALA A 52 9.94 -16.83 3.65
C ALA A 52 9.46 -15.54 2.95
N GLN A 53 8.50 -14.83 3.56
CA GLN A 53 8.01 -13.54 3.07
C GLN A 53 9.10 -12.47 3.12
N GLU A 54 9.85 -12.37 4.22
CA GLU A 54 10.95 -11.41 4.34
C GLU A 54 12.06 -11.67 3.31
N ARG A 55 12.42 -12.93 3.08
CA ARG A 55 13.39 -13.31 2.04
C ARG A 55 12.90 -12.95 0.64
N LEU A 56 11.61 -13.12 0.36
CA LEU A 56 11.02 -12.72 -0.92
C LEU A 56 11.08 -11.20 -1.08
N GLU A 57 10.64 -10.45 -0.07
CA GLU A 57 10.65 -8.98 -0.07
C GLU A 57 12.06 -8.43 -0.26
N GLN A 58 13.06 -9.00 0.43
CA GLN A 58 14.47 -8.62 0.25
C GLN A 58 14.95 -8.80 -1.20
N LYS A 59 14.47 -9.82 -1.91
CA LYS A 59 14.83 -10.07 -3.32
C LYS A 59 14.06 -9.17 -4.30
N VAL A 60 12.78 -8.90 -4.03
CA VAL A 60 11.91 -8.10 -4.91
C VAL A 60 12.19 -6.61 -4.76
N ARG A 61 12.50 -6.15 -3.55
CA ARG A 61 12.76 -4.75 -3.23
C ARG A 61 13.73 -4.06 -4.21
N PRO A 62 14.95 -4.58 -4.48
CA PRO A 62 15.87 -3.91 -5.41
C PRO A 62 15.33 -3.83 -6.85
N LEU A 63 14.54 -4.81 -7.29
CA LEU A 63 13.94 -4.81 -8.62
C LEU A 63 12.86 -3.72 -8.74
N ARG A 64 12.03 -3.56 -7.71
CA ARG A 64 11.05 -2.47 -7.65
C ARG A 64 11.75 -1.11 -7.62
N GLU A 65 12.74 -0.93 -6.75
CA GLU A 65 13.49 0.34 -6.65
C GLU A 65 14.17 0.70 -7.98
N ALA A 66 14.71 -0.28 -8.70
CA ALA A 66 15.30 -0.06 -10.02
C ALA A 66 14.26 0.41 -11.06
N SER A 67 13.11 -0.28 -11.14
CA SER A 67 12.02 0.10 -12.04
C SER A 67 11.47 1.50 -11.74
N GLU A 68 11.31 1.83 -10.46
CA GLU A 68 10.87 3.16 -10.04
C GLU A 68 11.86 4.25 -10.45
N ARG A 69 13.17 4.04 -10.24
CA ARG A 69 14.22 4.99 -10.62
C ARG A 69 14.25 5.24 -12.12
N GLU A 70 14.03 4.21 -12.93
CA GLU A 70 13.97 4.34 -14.39
C GLU A 70 12.74 5.14 -14.83
N LEU A 71 11.58 4.87 -14.23
CA LEU A 71 10.32 5.50 -14.62
C LEU A 71 10.12 6.90 -14.03
N LEU A 72 10.79 7.24 -12.93
CA LEU A 72 10.56 8.48 -12.19
C LEU A 72 10.78 9.75 -13.05
N PRO A 73 11.85 9.89 -13.84
CA PRO A 73 12.03 11.08 -14.69
C PRO A 73 10.90 11.24 -15.72
N ALA A 74 10.44 10.14 -16.33
CA ALA A 74 9.35 10.15 -17.29
C ALA A 74 8.02 10.55 -16.64
N ARG A 75 7.73 9.99 -15.45
CA ARG A 75 6.57 10.36 -14.62
C ARG A 75 6.57 11.83 -14.26
N GLN A 76 7.71 12.36 -13.79
CA GLN A 76 7.85 13.78 -13.47
C GLN A 76 7.69 14.68 -14.69
N ALA A 77 8.25 14.28 -15.85
CA ALA A 77 8.08 15.02 -17.09
C ALA A 77 6.61 15.08 -17.54
N ALA A 78 5.88 13.95 -17.42
CA ALA A 78 4.45 13.91 -17.70
C ALA A 78 3.66 14.82 -16.74
N ALA A 79 3.95 14.75 -15.43
CA ALA A 79 3.31 15.61 -14.44
C ALA A 79 3.55 17.10 -14.70
N ARG A 80 4.76 17.51 -15.11
CA ARG A 80 5.06 18.90 -15.49
C ARG A 80 4.23 19.36 -16.68
N LYS A 81 4.10 18.53 -17.72
CA LYS A 81 3.26 18.83 -18.90
C LYS A 81 1.79 18.98 -18.52
N LEU A 82 1.28 18.09 -17.66
CA LEU A 82 -0.09 18.15 -17.17
C LEU A 82 -0.34 19.42 -16.35
N ARG A 83 0.59 19.83 -15.47
CA ARG A 83 0.47 21.09 -14.73
C ARG A 83 0.42 22.31 -15.66
N ALA A 84 1.28 22.36 -16.68
CA ALA A 84 1.23 23.44 -17.66
C ALA A 84 -0.11 23.50 -18.43
N LEU A 85 -0.75 22.34 -18.66
CA LEU A 85 -2.08 22.28 -19.25
C LEU A 85 -3.17 22.74 -18.26
N GLN A 86 -3.09 22.31 -17.00
CA GLN A 86 -3.97 22.78 -15.92
C GLN A 86 -3.98 24.31 -15.83
N ASP A 87 -2.81 24.95 -15.88
CA ASP A 87 -2.70 26.41 -15.80
C ASP A 87 -3.39 27.11 -16.98
N LYS A 88 -3.26 26.54 -18.19
CA LYS A 88 -3.93 27.06 -19.39
C LYS A 88 -5.45 26.93 -19.27
N LEU A 89 -5.95 25.77 -18.83
CA LEU A 89 -7.39 25.52 -18.65
C LEU A 89 -7.99 26.43 -17.57
N THR A 90 -7.27 26.64 -16.47
CA THR A 90 -7.68 27.55 -15.40
C THR A 90 -7.83 28.99 -15.91
N ARG A 91 -6.87 29.47 -16.72
CA ARG A 91 -6.96 30.81 -17.33
C ARG A 91 -8.08 30.94 -18.37
N ALA A 92 -8.46 29.83 -19.00
CA ALA A 92 -9.56 29.78 -19.96
C ALA A 92 -10.94 29.64 -19.31
N GLY A 93 -11.04 29.51 -17.98
CA GLY A 93 -12.29 29.30 -17.26
C GLY A 93 -12.82 27.86 -17.31
N ALA A 94 -12.07 26.92 -17.88
CA ALA A 94 -12.41 25.50 -17.97
C ALA A 94 -12.02 24.77 -16.67
N LEU A 95 -12.75 25.07 -15.59
CA LEU A 95 -12.36 24.68 -14.23
C LEU A 95 -12.50 23.17 -13.98
N ASP A 96 -13.52 22.51 -14.52
CA ASP A 96 -13.74 21.07 -14.32
C ASP A 96 -12.63 20.26 -14.99
N GLU A 97 -12.23 20.63 -16.21
CA GLU A 97 -11.12 20.03 -16.92
C GLU A 97 -9.79 20.30 -16.22
N ALA A 98 -9.58 21.51 -15.69
CA ALA A 98 -8.40 21.84 -14.92
C ALA A 98 -8.27 20.94 -13.67
N VAL A 99 -9.37 20.67 -12.97
CA VAL A 99 -9.40 19.73 -11.83
C VAL A 99 -9.07 18.31 -12.30
N ALA A 100 -9.68 17.84 -13.40
CA ALA A 100 -9.39 16.50 -13.94
C ALA A 100 -7.92 16.32 -14.31
N VAL A 101 -7.31 17.34 -14.93
CA VAL A 101 -5.87 17.36 -15.29
C VAL A 101 -4.97 17.39 -14.06
N ARG A 102 -5.36 18.13 -13.00
CA ARG A 102 -4.63 18.11 -11.71
C ARG A 102 -4.57 16.71 -11.12
N GLU A 103 -5.70 15.99 -11.09
CA GLU A 103 -5.73 14.62 -10.58
C GLU A 103 -4.94 13.66 -11.49
N ALA A 104 -4.96 13.88 -12.81
CA ALA A 104 -4.09 13.14 -13.73
C ALA A 104 -2.59 13.37 -13.45
N ALA A 105 -2.19 14.60 -13.13
CA ALA A 105 -0.81 14.92 -12.78
C ALA A 105 -0.36 14.20 -11.49
N ARG A 106 -1.25 14.07 -10.51
CA ARG A 106 -1.00 13.31 -9.27
C ARG A 106 -0.85 11.81 -9.55
N ARG A 107 -1.75 11.23 -10.34
CA ARG A 107 -1.66 9.83 -10.78
C ARG A 107 -0.37 9.55 -11.55
N ALA A 108 0.09 10.49 -12.38
CA ALA A 108 1.36 10.36 -13.09
C ALA A 108 2.55 10.22 -12.13
N LEU A 109 2.48 10.86 -10.95
CA LEU A 109 3.48 10.73 -9.88
C LEU A 109 3.26 9.51 -8.97
N GLY A 110 2.25 8.68 -9.24
CA GLY A 110 1.90 7.54 -8.37
C GLY A 110 1.20 7.94 -7.07
N ILE A 111 0.66 9.16 -6.99
CA ILE A 111 -0.11 9.64 -5.85
C ILE A 111 -1.59 9.30 -6.08
N LEU A 112 -2.15 8.50 -5.19
CA LEU A 112 -3.54 8.07 -5.16
C LEU A 112 -4.38 9.03 -4.30
N PRO A 113 -5.68 9.19 -4.62
CA PRO A 113 -6.58 10.00 -3.79
C PRO A 113 -6.88 9.30 -2.46
N ASP A 114 -7.33 10.06 -1.47
CA ASP A 114 -7.79 9.53 -0.18
C ASP A 114 -8.88 8.46 -0.39
N PRO A 115 -8.62 7.19 -0.04
CA PRO A 115 -9.62 6.13 -0.19
C PRO A 115 -10.68 6.19 0.92
N GLY A 116 -10.47 6.98 1.98
CA GLY A 116 -11.22 6.89 3.21
C GLY A 116 -10.86 5.61 3.94
N VAL A 117 -11.62 4.54 3.70
CA VAL A 117 -11.32 3.19 4.18
C VAL A 117 -10.44 2.48 3.16
N LEU A 118 -9.35 1.87 3.63
CA LEU A 118 -8.55 1.01 2.76
C LEU A 118 -9.33 -0.27 2.45
N HIS A 119 -9.27 -0.71 1.20
CA HIS A 119 -9.85 -1.97 0.74
C HIS A 119 -8.73 -2.77 0.09
N LEU A 120 -7.75 -3.17 0.90
CA LEU A 120 -6.59 -3.93 0.45
C LEU A 120 -6.90 -5.42 0.42
N SER A 121 -6.43 -6.12 -0.60
CA SER A 121 -6.54 -7.57 -0.73
C SER A 121 -5.18 -8.25 -0.55
N GLU A 122 -5.18 -9.58 -0.50
CA GLU A 122 -3.93 -10.37 -0.42
C GLU A 122 -3.02 -10.13 -1.64
N GLU A 123 -3.60 -9.78 -2.80
CA GLU A 123 -2.83 -9.42 -4.00
C GLU A 123 -2.04 -8.13 -3.84
N ASP A 124 -2.38 -7.31 -2.85
CA ASP A 124 -1.69 -6.07 -2.54
C ASP A 124 -0.54 -6.26 -1.58
N ILE A 125 -0.37 -7.45 -0.99
CA ILE A 125 0.72 -7.72 -0.04
C ILE A 125 2.07 -7.43 -0.69
N GLY A 126 2.90 -6.68 0.04
CA GLY A 126 4.20 -6.22 -0.45
C GLY A 126 4.11 -5.01 -1.37
N LYS A 127 2.93 -4.52 -1.78
CA LYS A 127 2.82 -3.26 -2.54
C LYS A 127 3.03 -2.04 -1.63
N THR A 128 3.66 -1.03 -2.19
CA THR A 128 3.82 0.28 -1.57
C THR A 128 3.09 1.31 -2.43
N MET A 129 2.22 2.08 -1.81
CA MET A 129 1.37 3.07 -2.45
C MET A 129 1.46 4.40 -1.71
N ILE A 130 1.31 5.52 -2.42
CA ILE A 130 1.29 6.84 -1.81
C ILE A 130 -0.10 7.40 -1.96
N TYR A 131 -0.71 7.82 -0.86
CA TYR A 131 -2.03 8.43 -0.82
C TYR A 131 -1.92 9.89 -0.40
N GLU A 132 -2.66 10.78 -1.06
CA GLU A 132 -2.96 12.11 -0.53
C GLU A 132 -4.17 11.99 0.39
N VAL A 133 -3.93 12.14 1.69
CA VAL A 133 -4.90 11.85 2.74
C VAL A 133 -5.20 13.13 3.51
N ARG A 134 -6.45 13.27 3.97
CA ARG A 134 -6.81 14.28 4.96
C ARG A 134 -6.93 13.64 6.33
N GLY A 135 -6.11 14.11 7.28
CA GLY A 135 -6.19 13.69 8.67
C GLY A 135 -7.61 13.85 9.23
N SER A 136 -8.12 12.83 9.89
CA SER A 136 -9.46 12.78 10.46
C SER A 136 -9.40 12.20 11.87
N THR A 137 -10.33 12.60 12.74
CA THR A 137 -10.59 11.90 14.01
C THR A 137 -11.86 11.06 13.94
N ARG A 138 -12.47 10.98 12.76
CA ARG A 138 -13.71 10.25 12.48
C ARG A 138 -13.40 9.04 11.61
N GLY A 139 -13.91 7.88 11.99
CA GLY A 139 -13.69 6.61 11.30
C GLY A 139 -13.03 5.59 12.22
N SER A 140 -13.34 4.32 12.01
CA SER A 140 -12.79 3.23 12.82
C SER A 140 -11.35 2.93 12.42
N VAL A 141 -10.53 2.60 13.41
CA VAL A 141 -9.14 2.21 13.26
C VAL A 141 -8.88 1.03 14.18
N TRP A 142 -8.16 0.05 13.66
CA TRP A 142 -7.77 -1.14 14.41
C TRP A 142 -6.27 -1.36 14.31
N GLY A 143 -5.62 -1.54 15.46
CA GLY A 143 -4.17 -1.69 15.56
C GLY A 143 -3.37 -0.41 15.79
N SER A 144 -2.11 -0.57 16.16
CA SER A 144 -1.17 0.49 16.48
C SER A 144 0.15 0.15 15.85
N GLU A 145 0.77 1.11 15.17
CA GLU A 145 1.95 0.93 14.29
C GLU A 145 1.65 0.09 13.04
N VAL A 146 1.01 -1.06 13.22
CA VAL A 146 0.43 -1.93 12.18
C VAL A 146 -1.08 -1.86 12.28
N TYR A 147 -1.75 -1.62 11.16
CA TYR A 147 -3.20 -1.44 11.08
C TYR A 147 -3.85 -2.51 10.21
N THR A 148 -5.10 -2.87 10.50
CA THR A 148 -5.89 -3.78 9.64
C THR A 148 -6.24 -3.09 8.33
N ALA A 149 -6.32 -3.85 7.24
CA ALA A 149 -6.62 -3.33 5.91
C ALA A 149 -7.93 -2.54 5.78
N ASP A 150 -8.89 -2.73 6.68
CA ASP A 150 -10.20 -2.05 6.69
C ASP A 150 -10.21 -0.75 7.53
N SER A 151 -9.08 -0.35 8.11
CA SER A 151 -8.97 0.90 8.88
C SER A 151 -9.15 2.15 8.01
N HIS A 152 -9.78 3.19 8.57
CA HIS A 152 -9.88 4.50 7.93
C HIS A 152 -8.50 5.19 7.87
N LEU A 153 -7.96 5.40 6.67
CA LEU A 153 -6.57 5.82 6.44
C LEU A 153 -6.27 7.20 7.05
N GLY A 154 -7.18 8.17 6.89
CA GLY A 154 -7.01 9.50 7.49
C GLY A 154 -7.01 9.49 9.01
N THR A 155 -7.67 8.52 9.63
CA THR A 155 -7.76 8.41 11.08
C THR A 155 -6.59 7.63 11.64
N ALA A 156 -6.17 6.57 10.93
CA ALA A 156 -4.94 5.86 11.22
C ALA A 156 -3.71 6.79 11.08
N ALA A 157 -3.69 7.69 10.08
CA ALA A 157 -2.60 8.64 9.90
C ALA A 157 -2.51 9.65 11.05
N VAL A 158 -3.65 10.11 11.59
CA VAL A 158 -3.65 10.95 12.81
C VAL A 158 -3.23 10.14 14.03
N HIS A 159 -3.76 8.93 14.21
CA HIS A 159 -3.36 8.03 15.28
C HIS A 159 -1.84 7.80 15.31
N ALA A 160 -1.25 7.54 14.14
CA ALA A 160 0.19 7.37 13.97
C ALA A 160 1.02 8.66 14.11
N GLY A 161 0.38 9.82 14.29
CA GLY A 161 1.06 11.13 14.39
C GLY A 161 1.64 11.64 13.07
N LEU A 162 1.26 11.05 11.93
CA LEU A 162 1.75 11.44 10.61
C LEU A 162 1.06 12.72 10.09
N LEU A 163 -0.19 12.94 10.49
CA LEU A 163 -1.00 14.10 10.13
C LEU A 163 -1.74 14.64 11.35
N MET A 164 -2.02 15.93 11.36
CA MET A 164 -2.97 16.54 12.29
C MET A 164 -4.42 16.42 11.77
N PRO A 165 -5.43 16.47 12.65
CA PRO A 165 -6.83 16.55 12.24
C PRO A 165 -7.07 17.71 11.25
N GLY A 166 -7.67 17.40 10.10
CA GLY A 166 -7.95 18.34 9.03
C GLY A 166 -6.77 18.65 8.09
N GLN A 167 -5.53 18.27 8.46
CA GLN A 167 -4.34 18.46 7.65
C GLN A 167 -4.36 17.55 6.43
N LYS A 168 -4.06 18.10 5.25
CA LYS A 168 -3.79 17.30 4.05
C LYS A 168 -2.30 17.00 3.96
N GLY A 169 -1.95 15.76 3.63
CA GLY A 169 -0.57 15.37 3.41
C GLY A 169 -0.44 14.05 2.66
N LEU A 170 0.78 13.72 2.27
CA LEU A 170 1.10 12.47 1.60
C LEU A 170 1.54 11.42 2.62
N VAL A 171 0.88 10.27 2.57
CA VAL A 171 1.20 9.11 3.41
C VAL A 171 1.59 7.95 2.51
N ARG A 172 2.73 7.33 2.80
CA ARG A 172 3.15 6.09 2.14
C ARG A 172 2.58 4.92 2.92
N VAL A 173 1.77 4.10 2.26
CA VAL A 173 1.20 2.87 2.79
C VAL A 173 1.98 1.69 2.22
N ARG A 174 2.54 0.86 3.09
CA ARG A 174 3.14 -0.42 2.72
C ARG A 174 2.24 -1.53 3.23
N VAL A 175 1.77 -2.36 2.31
CA VAL A 175 0.87 -3.47 2.60
C VAL A 175 1.68 -4.67 3.08
N LEU A 176 1.28 -5.21 4.22
CA LEU A 176 1.87 -6.36 4.87
C LEU A 176 0.87 -7.51 4.86
N GLY A 177 1.37 -8.73 5.08
CA GLY A 177 0.54 -9.93 5.19
C GLY A 177 -0.28 -9.98 6.47
N SER A 178 -0.72 -11.19 6.80
CA SER A 178 -1.56 -11.44 7.96
C SER A 178 -0.85 -11.17 9.28
N GLN A 179 -1.59 -10.66 10.26
CA GLN A 179 -1.15 -10.54 11.64
C GLN A 179 -2.13 -11.28 12.54
N GLN A 180 -1.62 -11.93 13.59
CA GLN A 180 -2.47 -12.68 14.52
C GLN A 180 -3.19 -11.78 15.52
N LYS A 181 -2.64 -10.60 15.79
CA LYS A 181 -3.19 -9.67 16.77
C LYS A 181 -2.76 -8.25 16.45
N PHE A 182 -3.68 -7.33 16.69
CA PHE A 182 -3.45 -5.90 16.60
C PHE A 182 -3.66 -5.27 17.97
N ALA A 183 -2.66 -4.54 18.46
CA ALA A 183 -2.77 -3.82 19.71
C ALA A 183 -3.55 -2.52 19.50
N GLY A 184 -4.62 -2.32 20.28
CA GLY A 184 -5.30 -1.02 20.35
C GLY A 184 -4.53 -0.06 21.24
N SER A 185 -4.59 1.23 20.94
CA SER A 185 -4.04 2.29 21.80
C SER A 185 -4.77 3.60 21.56
N THR A 186 -4.53 4.60 22.43
CA THR A 186 -4.99 5.97 22.18
C THR A 186 -3.78 6.85 21.97
N GLN A 187 -3.66 7.41 20.78
CA GLN A 187 -2.54 8.25 20.38
C GLN A 187 -3.05 9.47 19.60
N HIS A 188 -2.44 10.63 19.82
CA HIS A 188 -2.75 11.87 19.11
C HIS A 188 -4.25 12.23 19.08
N GLY A 189 -4.99 11.90 20.14
CA GLY A 189 -6.43 12.17 20.26
C GLY A 189 -7.34 11.22 19.47
N VAL A 190 -6.81 10.14 18.92
CA VAL A 190 -7.56 9.05 18.26
C VAL A 190 -7.40 7.78 19.07
N THR A 191 -8.49 7.05 19.27
CA THR A 191 -8.47 5.71 19.87
C THR A 191 -8.57 4.65 18.78
N SER A 192 -7.55 3.83 18.68
CA SER A 192 -7.55 2.60 17.88
C SER A 192 -7.97 1.41 18.74
N GLN A 193 -8.78 0.51 18.16
CA GLN A 193 -9.27 -0.68 18.84
C GLN A 193 -8.30 -1.86 18.63
N PRO A 194 -8.16 -2.75 19.62
CA PRO A 194 -7.48 -4.02 19.39
C PRO A 194 -8.32 -4.87 18.43
N TYR A 195 -7.63 -5.74 17.70
CA TYR A 195 -8.31 -6.69 16.80
C TYR A 195 -7.58 -8.02 16.77
N GLY A 196 -8.34 -9.06 16.44
CA GLY A 196 -7.85 -10.43 16.31
C GLY A 196 -7.09 -10.66 15.00
N PRO A 197 -6.96 -11.92 14.58
CA PRO A 197 -6.29 -12.28 13.34
C PRO A 197 -6.94 -11.62 12.13
N TRP A 198 -6.12 -11.06 11.24
CA TRP A 198 -6.59 -10.43 10.01
C TRP A 198 -5.62 -10.68 8.84
N PRO A 199 -6.11 -10.97 7.62
CA PRO A 199 -5.28 -11.48 6.52
C PRO A 199 -4.35 -10.43 5.88
N VAL A 200 -4.74 -9.15 5.92
CA VAL A 200 -3.98 -8.07 5.25
C VAL A 200 -3.83 -6.89 6.19
N SER A 201 -2.59 -6.48 6.42
CA SER A 201 -2.28 -5.34 7.28
C SER A 201 -1.53 -4.27 6.51
N PHE A 202 -1.36 -3.11 7.12
CA PHE A 202 -0.51 -2.08 6.54
C PHE A 202 0.22 -1.27 7.61
N VAL A 203 1.35 -0.71 7.19
CA VAL A 203 2.10 0.29 7.94
C VAL A 203 2.17 1.58 7.14
N MET A 204 2.35 2.69 7.84
CA MET A 204 2.43 4.01 7.21
C MET A 204 3.74 4.69 7.54
N GLU A 205 4.25 5.41 6.55
CA GLU A 205 5.46 6.23 6.66
C GLU A 205 5.17 7.63 6.09
N PRO A 206 5.78 8.69 6.66
CA PRO A 206 5.66 10.03 6.11
C PRO A 206 6.42 10.12 4.78
N VAL A 207 5.81 10.76 3.77
CA VAL A 207 6.51 11.09 2.53
C VAL A 207 7.14 12.47 2.68
N LYS A 208 8.47 12.51 2.80
CA LYS A 208 9.22 13.76 2.63
C LYS A 208 9.20 14.12 1.15
N VAL A 209 8.39 15.10 0.78
CA VAL A 209 8.51 15.75 -0.53
C VAL A 209 9.71 16.69 -0.41
N GLU A 210 10.86 16.27 -0.92
CA GLU A 210 11.94 17.24 -1.18
C GLU A 210 11.40 18.23 -2.22
N GLN A 211 11.32 19.49 -1.82
CA GLN A 211 10.83 20.60 -2.64
C GLN A 211 11.90 21.06 -3.62
#